data_AF-A0A7V9RVT7-F1
#
_entry.id   AF-A0A7V9RVT7-F1
#
_cell.length_a   1.000
_cell.length_b   1.000
_cell.length_c   1.000
_cell.angle_alpha   90.00
_cell.angle_beta   90.00
_cell.angle_gamma   90.00
#
_symmetry.space_group_name_H-M   'P 1'
#
loop_
_entity.id
_entity.type
_entity.pdbx_description
1 polymer ?
#
loop_
_entity_poly.entity_id
_entity_poly.type
_entity_poly.pdbx_seq_one_letter_code
_entity_poly.pdbx_strand_id
1 'polypeptide(L)'
;MARASLTKRRLVGLDRSTTAPETLKGQPLRPFTVPNAVGFFRLALVPIFLVLALGSDDGRATAAVVLFAVIGASDYLDGLLARLTGQYSRLGALLDPLVDRLYVLSGVIVTWHFELLPRWALAILAAARSWSWA
;
A
#
# COMPACT_ATOMS: atom_id res chain seq x y z
N MET A 1 -19.37 27.35 -4.09
CA MET A 1 -17.95 26.97 -4.22
C MET A 1 -17.83 25.96 -5.36
N ALA A 2 -17.28 26.38 -6.50
CA ALA A 2 -17.20 25.55 -7.71
C ALA A 2 -16.15 24.45 -7.53
N ARG A 3 -16.55 23.18 -7.66
CA ARG A 3 -15.62 22.04 -7.77
C ARG A 3 -14.81 22.23 -9.05
N ALA A 4 -13.54 22.62 -8.92
CA ALA A 4 -12.62 22.64 -10.05
C ALA A 4 -12.61 21.24 -10.69
N SER A 5 -12.95 21.15 -11.98
CA SER A 5 -12.94 19.89 -12.70
C SER A 5 -11.51 19.35 -12.73
N LEU A 6 -11.26 18.25 -12.00
CA LEU A 6 -9.97 17.59 -12.00
C LEU A 6 -9.73 17.00 -13.41
N THR A 7 -8.73 17.55 -14.12
CA THR A 7 -8.32 17.04 -15.44
C THR A 7 -7.98 15.55 -15.36
N LYS A 8 -8.34 14.75 -16.39
CA LYS A 8 -8.07 13.29 -16.41
C LYS A 8 -6.62 12.92 -16.09
N ARG A 9 -5.65 13.74 -16.53
CA ARG A 9 -4.21 13.54 -16.22
C ARG A 9 -3.89 13.68 -14.72
N ARG A 10 -4.62 14.52 -13.98
CA ARG A 10 -4.53 14.63 -12.52
C ARG A 10 -5.14 13.43 -11.80
N LEU A 11 -6.28 12.92 -12.29
CA LEU A 11 -6.90 11.71 -11.73
C LEU A 11 -5.95 10.51 -11.79
N VAL A 12 -5.31 10.31 -12.96
CA VAL A 12 -4.35 9.23 -13.18
C VAL A 12 -3.01 9.47 -12.45
N GLY A 13 -2.72 10.69 -12.00
CA GLY A 13 -1.48 11.02 -11.29
C GLY A 13 -0.26 11.21 -12.18
N LEU A 14 -0.48 11.39 -13.47
CA LEU A 14 0.56 11.75 -14.45
C LEU A 14 1.02 13.20 -14.27
N ASP A 15 0.25 14.01 -13.55
CA ASP A 15 0.56 15.38 -13.20
C ASP A 15 0.78 15.49 -11.68
N ARG A 16 2.05 15.65 -11.27
CA ARG A 16 2.49 15.85 -9.86
C ARG A 16 2.85 17.32 -9.56
N SER A 17 2.51 18.25 -10.45
CA SER A 17 2.94 19.65 -10.37
C SER A 17 2.33 20.44 -9.21
N THR A 18 1.26 19.94 -8.58
CA THR A 18 0.74 20.50 -7.34
C THR A 18 1.47 19.88 -6.17
N THR A 19 2.08 20.71 -5.31
CA THR A 19 2.59 20.30 -4.01
C THR A 19 1.53 19.44 -3.32
N ALA A 20 1.91 18.22 -2.93
CA ALA A 20 1.03 17.35 -2.16
C ALA A 20 0.44 18.19 -1.02
N PRO A 21 -0.89 18.11 -0.76
CA PRO A 21 -1.47 18.91 0.32
C PRO A 21 -0.65 18.60 1.58
N GLU A 22 0.11 19.59 2.03
CA GLU A 22 0.87 19.47 3.27
C GLU A 22 -0.13 19.00 4.31
N THR A 23 0.04 17.80 4.83
CA THR A 23 -0.74 17.34 5.96
C THR A 23 -0.27 18.14 7.16
N LEU A 24 -0.75 19.39 7.23
CA LEU A 24 -0.33 20.43 8.17
C LEU A 24 -0.29 19.83 9.57
N LYS A 25 0.88 19.89 10.23
CA LYS A 25 1.04 19.59 11.65
C LYS A 25 -0.01 20.40 12.42
N GLY A 26 -1.08 19.75 12.88
CA GLY A 26 -2.19 20.41 13.60
C GLY A 26 -3.60 19.98 13.16
N GLN A 27 -3.76 19.28 12.04
CA GLN A 27 -5.07 18.74 11.65
C GLN A 27 -5.52 17.59 12.57
N PRO A 28 -6.80 17.54 12.98
CA PRO A 28 -7.33 16.47 13.81
C PRO A 28 -7.16 15.12 13.09
N LEU A 29 -6.70 14.11 13.83
CA LEU A 29 -6.70 12.72 13.37
C LEU A 29 -8.16 12.36 13.16
N ARG A 30 -8.66 12.44 11.92
CA ARG A 30 -10.00 11.99 11.55
C ARG A 30 -9.87 10.49 11.25
N PRO A 31 -10.20 9.58 12.20
CA PRO A 31 -10.04 8.14 11.98
C PRO A 31 -11.03 7.61 10.94
N PHE A 32 -12.24 8.18 10.86
CA PHE A 32 -13.30 7.79 9.92
C PHE A 32 -13.20 8.52 8.58
N THR A 33 -12.14 8.26 7.83
CA THR A 33 -12.03 8.66 6.43
C THR A 33 -11.89 7.40 5.57
N VAL A 34 -12.51 7.37 4.39
CA VAL A 34 -12.47 6.22 3.46
C VAL A 34 -11.04 5.68 3.24
N PRO A 35 -9.98 6.51 3.09
CA PRO A 35 -8.61 6.02 2.94
C PRO A 35 -8.05 5.29 4.17
N ASN A 36 -8.50 5.65 5.39
CA ASN A 36 -8.05 4.95 6.59
C ASN A 36 -8.66 3.56 6.67
N ALA A 37 -9.93 3.41 6.26
CA ALA A 37 -10.61 2.12 6.29
C ALA A 37 -9.87 1.09 5.44
N VAL A 38 -9.35 1.50 4.28
CA VAL A 38 -8.62 0.58 3.40
C VAL A 38 -7.19 0.34 3.87
N GLY A 39 -6.52 1.34 4.49
CA GLY A 39 -5.27 1.10 5.22
C GLY A 39 -5.42 0.07 6.34
N PHE A 40 -6.48 0.14 7.15
CA PHE A 40 -6.80 -0.85 8.18
C PHE A 40 -7.17 -2.22 7.60
N PHE A 41 -7.95 -2.24 6.52
CA PHE A 41 -8.29 -3.46 5.81
C PHE A 41 -7.03 -4.17 5.32
N ARG A 42 -6.10 -3.41 4.74
CA ARG A 42 -4.82 -3.93 4.28
C ARG A 42 -3.95 -4.44 5.42
N LEU A 43 -3.89 -3.71 6.53
CA LEU A 43 -3.19 -4.15 7.74
C LEU A 43 -3.74 -5.49 8.27
N ALA A 44 -5.05 -5.70 8.19
CA ALA A 44 -5.69 -6.96 8.57
C ALA A 44 -5.47 -8.09 7.55
N LEU A 45 -5.38 -7.76 6.26
CA LEU A 45 -5.16 -8.73 5.18
C LEU A 45 -3.74 -9.31 5.15
N VAL A 46 -2.72 -8.53 5.53
CA VAL A 46 -1.31 -8.99 5.56
C VAL A 46 -1.10 -10.24 6.44
N PRO A 47 -1.56 -10.30 7.71
CA PRO A 47 -1.42 -11.53 8.51
C PRO A 47 -2.25 -12.69 7.96
N ILE A 48 -3.43 -12.43 7.36
CA ILE A 48 -4.24 -13.47 6.71
C ILE A 48 -3.46 -14.08 5.53
N PHE A 49 -2.82 -13.23 4.71
CA PHE A 49 -1.93 -13.67 3.64
C PHE A 49 -0.80 -14.55 4.17
N LEU A 50 -0.13 -14.16 5.24
CA LEU A 50 0.96 -14.95 5.83
C LEU A 50 0.49 -16.33 6.29
N VAL A 51 -0.66 -16.42 6.96
CA VAL A 51 -1.21 -17.71 7.41
C VAL A 51 -1.56 -18.60 6.22
N LEU A 52 -2.20 -18.05 5.18
CA LEU A 52 -2.56 -18.81 3.99
C LEU A 52 -1.34 -19.25 3.16
N ALA A 53 -0.32 -18.40 3.07
CA ALA A 53 0.89 -18.69 2.31
C ALA A 53 1.79 -19.70 3.04
N LEU A 54 2.06 -19.50 4.33
CA LEU A 54 2.92 -20.38 5.13
C LEU A 54 2.23 -21.70 5.50
N GLY A 55 0.90 -21.74 5.53
CA GLY A 55 0.12 -22.96 5.74
C GLY A 55 -0.01 -23.85 4.50
N SER A 56 0.51 -23.40 3.35
CA SER A 56 0.53 -24.17 2.10
C SER A 56 1.85 -24.91 1.98
N ASP A 57 1.83 -26.13 1.43
CA ASP A 57 3.04 -26.95 1.25
C ASP A 57 4.13 -26.28 0.40
N ASP A 58 3.73 -25.49 -0.61
CA ASP A 58 4.64 -24.87 -1.58
C ASP A 58 4.64 -23.34 -1.55
N GLY A 59 3.87 -22.71 -0.65
CA GLY A 59 3.71 -21.25 -0.61
C GLY A 59 2.97 -20.64 -1.81
N ARG A 60 2.42 -21.48 -2.69
CA ARG A 60 1.76 -21.11 -3.95
C ARG A 60 0.25 -21.29 -3.93
N ALA A 61 -0.35 -21.41 -2.75
CA ALA A 61 -1.81 -21.52 -2.63
C ALA A 61 -2.49 -20.42 -3.45
N THR A 62 -3.40 -20.82 -4.34
CA THR A 62 -4.11 -19.88 -5.23
C THR A 62 -4.78 -18.77 -4.42
N ALA A 63 -5.32 -19.10 -3.25
CA ALA A 63 -5.90 -18.13 -2.33
C ALA A 63 -4.87 -17.08 -1.85
N ALA A 64 -3.64 -17.49 -1.51
CA ALA A 64 -2.58 -16.58 -1.06
C ALA A 64 -2.14 -15.65 -2.20
N VAL A 65 -1.98 -16.18 -3.42
CA VAL A 65 -1.60 -15.38 -4.60
C VAL A 65 -2.67 -14.35 -4.94
N VAL A 66 -3.95 -14.76 -4.96
CA VAL A 66 -5.08 -13.87 -5.20
C VAL A 66 -5.15 -12.80 -4.12
N LEU A 67 -4.99 -13.18 -2.85
CA LEU A 67 -5.02 -12.22 -1.73
C LEU A 67 -3.89 -11.20 -1.82
N PHE A 68 -2.68 -11.63 -2.16
CA PHE A 68 -1.54 -10.75 -2.39
C PHE A 68 -1.83 -9.75 -3.52
N ALA A 69 -2.35 -10.23 -4.66
CA ALA A 69 -2.74 -9.36 -5.77
C ALA A 69 -3.83 -8.34 -5.38
N VAL A 70 -4.83 -8.76 -4.61
CA VAL A 70 -5.91 -7.87 -4.11
C VAL A 70 -5.35 -6.80 -3.16
N ILE A 71 -4.44 -7.17 -2.27
CA ILE A 71 -3.76 -6.22 -1.38
C ILE A 71 -3.02 -5.15 -2.19
N GLY A 72 -2.23 -5.57 -3.19
CA GLY A 72 -1.50 -4.63 -4.05
C GLY A 72 -2.42 -3.74 -4.89
N ALA A 73 -3.52 -4.30 -5.42
CA ALA A 73 -4.48 -3.53 -6.21
C ALA A 73 -5.26 -2.50 -5.36
N SER A 74 -5.50 -2.80 -4.09
CA SER A 74 -6.21 -1.90 -3.17
C SER A 74 -5.46 -0.59 -2.95
N ASP A 75 -4.12 -0.60 -3.02
CA ASP A 75 -3.29 0.61 -2.92
C ASP A 75 -3.57 1.64 -4.01
N TYR A 76 -3.69 1.14 -5.24
CA TYR A 76 -4.00 2.00 -6.37
C TYR A 76 -5.41 2.59 -6.27
N LEU A 77 -6.37 1.79 -5.80
CA LEU A 77 -7.76 2.20 -5.60
C LEU A 77 -7.86 3.29 -4.52
N ASP A 78 -7.12 3.17 -3.42
CA ASP A 78 -7.10 4.17 -2.35
C ASP A 78 -6.51 5.49 -2.79
N GLY A 79 -5.39 5.45 -3.51
CA GLY A 79 -4.77 6.65 -4.07
C GLY A 79 -5.72 7.37 -5.05
N LEU A 80 -6.51 6.63 -5.81
CA LEU A 80 -7.51 7.19 -6.71
C LEU A 80 -8.71 7.79 -5.95
N LEU A 81 -9.23 7.08 -4.95
CA LEU A 81 -10.33 7.52 -4.11
C LEU A 81 -9.96 8.75 -3.27
N ALA A 82 -8.76 8.82 -2.72
CA ALA A 82 -8.26 9.97 -1.97
C ALA A 82 -8.22 11.23 -2.86
N ARG A 83 -7.81 11.09 -4.13
CA ARG A 83 -7.80 12.21 -5.11
C ARG A 83 -9.19 12.63 -5.54
N LEU A 84 -10.11 11.69 -5.70
CA LEU A 84 -11.51 11.96 -6.08
C LEU A 84 -12.29 12.63 -4.95
N THR A 85 -12.04 12.21 -3.70
CA THR A 85 -12.75 12.72 -2.52
C THR A 85 -12.08 13.94 -1.90
N GLY A 86 -10.79 14.18 -2.19
CA GLY A 86 -9.99 15.24 -1.57
C GLY A 86 -9.78 15.04 -0.06
N GLN A 87 -10.05 13.84 0.45
CA GLN A 87 -9.94 13.52 1.87
C GLN A 87 -8.55 12.95 2.17
N TYR A 88 -7.67 13.79 2.72
CA TYR A 88 -6.35 13.37 3.19
C TYR A 88 -6.36 13.35 4.73
N SER A 89 -6.09 12.19 5.33
CA SER A 89 -6.00 12.03 6.79
C SER A 89 -4.55 11.88 7.23
N ARG A 90 -4.18 12.59 8.30
CA ARG A 90 -2.84 12.53 8.89
C ARG A 90 -2.53 11.14 9.49
N LEU A 91 -3.55 10.42 9.95
CA LEU A 91 -3.42 9.05 10.42
C LEU A 91 -3.10 8.10 9.27
N GLY A 92 -3.85 8.21 8.16
CA GLY A 92 -3.61 7.44 6.94
C GLY A 92 -2.20 7.69 6.40
N ALA A 93 -1.75 8.95 6.34
CA ALA A 93 -0.39 9.27 5.90
C ALA A 93 0.73 8.65 6.77
N LEU A 94 0.46 8.37 8.05
CA LEU A 94 1.41 7.69 8.94
C LEU A 94 1.28 6.16 8.83
N LEU A 95 0.07 5.65 8.66
CA LEU A 95 -0.22 4.22 8.56
C LEU A 95 0.26 3.65 7.22
N ASP A 96 0.14 4.41 6.14
CA ASP A 96 0.40 3.97 4.77
C ASP A 96 1.84 3.44 4.58
N PRO A 97 2.91 4.13 5.03
CA PRO A 97 4.28 3.58 5.01
C PRO A 97 4.46 2.33 5.88
N LEU A 98 3.71 2.22 6.99
CA LEU A 98 3.78 1.05 7.87
C LEU A 98 3.18 -0.17 7.18
N VAL A 99 1.97 -0.03 6.61
CA VAL A 99 1.31 -1.14 5.93
C VAL A 99 2.09 -1.58 4.70
N ASP A 100 2.63 -0.63 3.91
CA ASP A 100 3.47 -0.93 2.75
C ASP A 100 4.72 -1.75 3.15
N ARG A 101 5.38 -1.38 4.25
CA ARG A 101 6.51 -2.16 4.78
C ARG A 101 6.09 -3.57 5.19
N LEU A 102 4.99 -3.72 5.92
CA LEU A 102 4.50 -5.03 6.37
C LEU A 102 4.13 -5.92 5.18
N TYR A 103 3.50 -5.33 4.16
CA TYR A 103 3.15 -6.05 2.93
C TYR A 103 4.39 -6.55 2.19
N VAL A 104 5.39 -5.70 1.95
CA VAL A 104 6.65 -6.11 1.32
C VAL A 104 7.38 -7.17 2.14
N LEU A 105 7.49 -6.99 3.46
CA LEU A 105 8.11 -7.96 4.36
C LEU A 105 7.40 -9.30 4.32
N SER A 106 6.06 -9.31 4.28
CA SER A 106 5.29 -10.55 4.19
C SER A 106 5.59 -11.33 2.91
N GLY A 107 5.67 -10.64 1.77
CA GLY A 107 6.06 -11.25 0.50
C GLY A 107 7.47 -11.82 0.53
N VAL A 108 8.43 -11.09 1.11
CA VAL A 108 9.82 -11.53 1.28
C VAL A 108 9.90 -12.78 2.16
N ILE A 109 9.18 -12.83 3.29
CA ILE A 109 9.19 -13.99 4.20
C ILE A 109 8.71 -15.25 3.46
N VAL A 110 7.58 -15.16 2.76
CA VAL A 110 7.01 -16.29 2.01
C VAL A 110 7.96 -16.74 0.90
N THR A 111 8.47 -15.81 0.11
CA THR A 111 9.35 -16.16 -1.02
C THR A 111 10.72 -16.65 -0.59
N TRP A 112 11.23 -16.20 0.55
CA TRP A 112 12.42 -16.75 1.18
C TRP A 112 12.21 -18.17 1.70
N HIS A 113 11.09 -18.41 2.39
CA HIS A 113 10.79 -19.71 3.00
C HIS A 113 10.62 -20.83 1.97
N PHE A 114 9.89 -20.55 0.89
CA PHE A 114 9.59 -21.52 -0.17
C PHE A 114 10.55 -21.45 -1.38
N GLU A 115 11.65 -20.70 -1.27
CA GLU A 115 12.63 -20.46 -2.34
C GLU A 115 12.00 -20.07 -3.71
N LEU A 116 10.89 -19.34 -3.66
CA LEU A 116 10.07 -19.00 -4.82
C LEU A 116 10.74 -17.96 -5.73
N LEU A 117 11.61 -17.13 -5.15
CA LEU A 117 12.38 -16.13 -5.87
C LEU A 117 13.88 -16.32 -5.64
N PRO A 118 14.71 -16.07 -6.68
CA PRO A 118 16.15 -16.06 -6.52
C PRO A 118 16.58 -15.03 -5.47
N ARG A 119 17.53 -15.39 -4.61
CA ARG A 119 18.02 -14.51 -3.53
C ARG A 119 18.57 -13.18 -4.05
N TRP A 120 19.07 -13.14 -5.29
CA TRP A 120 19.51 -11.90 -5.93
C TRP A 120 18.35 -10.92 -6.19
N ALA A 121 17.15 -11.41 -6.52
CA ALA A 121 15.98 -10.57 -6.72
C ALA A 121 15.53 -9.94 -5.39
N LEU A 122 15.60 -10.71 -4.30
CA LEU A 122 15.37 -10.21 -2.94
C LEU A 122 16.41 -9.16 -2.53
N ALA A 123 17.69 -9.38 -2.89
CA ALA A 123 18.75 -8.40 -2.64
C ALA A 123 18.53 -7.09 -3.42
N ILE A 124 18.09 -7.16 -4.68
CA ILE A 124 17.71 -5.98 -5.47
C ILE A 124 16.53 -5.26 -4.82
N LEU A 125 15.49 -5.98 -4.40
CA LEU A 125 14.33 -5.40 -3.73
C LEU A 125 14.75 -4.67 -2.44
N ALA A 126 15.62 -5.29 -1.64
CA ALA A 126 16.17 -4.68 -0.43
C ALA A 126 17.00 -3.43 -0.74
N ALA A 127 17.86 -3.48 -1.77
CA ALA A 127 18.72 -2.36 -2.18
C ALA A 127 17.91 -1.18 -2.76
N ALA A 128 16.91 -1.47 -3.61
CA ALA A 128 16.01 -0.47 -4.15
C ALA A 128 15.23 0.23 -3.04
N ARG A 129 14.83 -0.53 -2.00
CA ARG A 129 14.14 0.00 -0.84
C ARG A 129 15.06 0.83 0.04
N SER A 130 16.30 0.39 0.30
CA SER A 130 17.26 1.12 1.17
C SER A 130 17.60 2.53 0.65
N TRP A 131 17.52 2.73 -0.67
CA TRP A 131 17.74 4.05 -1.28
C TRP A 131 16.63 5.06 -0.97
N SER A 132 15.42 4.61 -0.64
CA SER A 132 14.29 5.50 -0.30
C SER A 132 14.30 6.04 1.14
N TRP A 133 15.31 5.69 1.94
CA TRP A 133 15.43 6.04 3.37
C TRP A 133 16.64 6.92 3.72
N ALA A 134 17.45 7.31 2.73
CA ALA A 134 18.56 8.26 2.89
C ALA A 134 18.17 9.62 2.29
#